data_AF-A0A7V9T1M3-F1
#
_entry.id   AF-A0A7V9T1M3-F1
#
_cell.length_a   1.000
_cell.length_b   1.000
_cell.length_c   1.000
_cell.angle_alpha   90.00
_cell.angle_beta   90.00
_cell.angle_gamma   90.00
#
_symmetry.space_group_name_H-M   'P 1'
#
loop_
_entity.id
_entity.type
_entity.pdbx_description
1 polymer ?
#
loop_
_entity_poly.entity_id
_entity_poly.type
_entity_poly.pdbx_seq_one_letter_code
_entity_poly.pdbx_strand_id
1 'polypeptide(L)'
;GGGGDGGEEASDTSDTTAVASPSTAATSPSTAATAEVGVAETATRYFTNIADGNLDASYDLLTPGFQASQSRADYVAFWTSVQPVAIASPVEADEEEGTATVTVTLAGQPQEYALRLVRTDDGTWLVDSPRPGGG
;
A
#
# COMPACT_ATOMS: atom_id res chain seq x y z
N GLY A 1 77.41 -7.11 -31.92
CA GLY A 1 77.77 -6.25 -30.77
C GLY A 1 76.98 -4.99 -30.91
N GLY A 2 76.39 -4.39 -29.89
CA GLY A 2 76.44 -4.61 -28.45
C GLY A 2 75.66 -3.43 -27.82
N GLY A 3 75.35 -3.55 -26.53
CA GLY A 3 74.69 -2.50 -25.76
C GLY A 3 73.31 -3.00 -25.32
N GLY A 4 73.08 -3.41 -24.08
CA GLY A 4 73.75 -3.01 -22.85
C GLY A 4 72.68 -2.40 -21.96
N ASP A 5 71.96 -3.27 -21.28
CA ASP A 5 70.89 -2.99 -20.33
C ASP A 5 71.53 -2.41 -19.05
N GLY A 6 71.41 -1.09 -18.87
CA GLY A 6 71.40 -0.43 -17.57
C GLY A 6 69.95 0.01 -17.37
N GLY A 7 69.31 -0.20 -16.23
CA GLY A 7 69.75 0.01 -14.88
C GLY A 7 68.58 0.70 -14.17
N GLU A 8 68.68 0.80 -12.84
CA GLU A 8 67.90 1.70 -11.98
C GLU A 8 66.64 1.11 -11.34
N GLU A 9 66.87 0.70 -10.08
CA GLU A 9 65.91 0.52 -9.01
C GLU A 9 65.16 1.83 -8.72
N ALA A 10 63.84 1.76 -8.51
CA ALA A 10 63.15 2.70 -7.64
C ALA A 10 61.83 2.10 -7.14
N SER A 11 61.78 1.87 -5.83
CA SER A 11 60.56 1.81 -5.03
C SER A 11 59.74 3.11 -5.23
N ASP A 12 58.42 3.01 -5.19
CA ASP A 12 57.56 3.74 -4.21
C ASP A 12 56.10 3.84 -4.66
N THR A 13 55.24 4.00 -3.64
CA THR A 13 53.87 4.54 -3.65
C THR A 13 52.67 3.66 -3.97
N SER A 14 51.90 3.47 -2.90
CA SER A 14 50.48 3.12 -2.79
C SER A 14 49.59 3.79 -3.84
N ASP A 15 48.68 3.02 -4.43
CA ASP A 15 47.41 3.54 -4.95
C ASP A 15 46.26 2.69 -4.42
N THR A 16 45.63 3.16 -3.35
CA THR A 16 44.31 2.67 -2.91
C THR A 16 43.29 3.44 -3.72
N THR A 17 42.87 2.87 -4.85
CA THR A 17 41.75 3.39 -5.62
C THR A 17 40.46 2.98 -4.92
N ALA A 18 39.91 3.85 -4.08
CA ALA A 18 38.56 3.72 -3.58
C ALA A 18 37.59 3.98 -4.75
N VAL A 19 37.04 2.91 -5.33
CA VAL A 19 36.00 3.03 -6.35
C VAL A 19 34.68 3.39 -5.65
N ALA A 20 34.15 4.57 -5.95
CA ALA A 20 32.82 4.97 -5.51
C ALA A 20 31.79 4.09 -6.23
N SER A 21 30.97 3.37 -5.45
CA SER A 21 29.82 2.63 -5.98
C SER A 21 28.80 3.63 -6.53
N PRO A 22 28.41 3.57 -7.81
CA PRO A 22 27.24 4.30 -8.27
C PRO A 22 26.01 3.65 -7.62
N SER A 23 25.37 4.35 -6.68
CA SER A 23 23.99 4.06 -6.29
C SER A 23 23.09 4.33 -7.48
N THR A 24 22.85 3.30 -8.29
CA THR A 24 21.67 3.24 -9.15
C THR A 24 20.45 3.17 -8.27
N ALA A 25 19.86 4.34 -7.98
CA ALA A 25 18.46 4.44 -7.61
C ALA A 25 17.63 4.04 -8.84
N ALA A 26 17.48 2.74 -9.05
CA ALA A 26 16.48 2.22 -9.97
C ALA A 26 15.13 2.48 -9.32
N THR A 27 14.43 3.48 -9.85
CA THR A 27 13.02 3.72 -9.66
C THR A 27 12.32 2.40 -9.97
N SER A 28 11.85 1.70 -8.93
CA SER A 28 10.96 0.56 -9.13
C SER A 28 9.82 1.04 -10.01
N PRO A 29 9.51 0.38 -11.14
CA PRO A 29 8.26 0.65 -11.82
C PRO A 29 7.16 0.37 -10.80
N SER A 30 6.51 1.43 -10.32
CA SER A 30 5.19 1.33 -9.72
C SER A 30 4.34 0.74 -10.82
N THR A 31 4.17 -0.58 -10.76
CA THR A 31 3.44 -1.36 -11.72
C THR A 31 2.02 -0.85 -11.59
N ALA A 32 1.63 0.02 -12.51
CA ALA A 32 0.24 0.33 -12.74
C ALA A 32 -0.43 -1.00 -13.09
N ALA A 33 -1.03 -1.61 -12.07
CA ALA A 33 -1.72 -2.87 -12.13
C ALA A 33 -2.69 -2.83 -13.31
N THR A 34 -2.52 -3.78 -14.20
CA THR A 34 -3.48 -4.09 -15.24
C THR A 34 -4.79 -4.47 -14.53
N ALA A 35 -5.90 -3.90 -14.99
CA ALA A 35 -7.23 -3.95 -14.37
C ALA A 35 -7.81 -5.38 -14.26
N GLU A 36 -7.33 -6.14 -13.28
CA GLU A 36 -8.20 -6.97 -12.44
C GLU A 36 -8.66 -6.04 -11.30
N VAL A 37 -9.93 -6.09 -10.88
CA VAL A 37 -10.43 -5.26 -9.77
C VAL A 37 -9.58 -5.55 -8.54
N GLY A 38 -8.58 -4.71 -8.28
CA GLY A 38 -7.52 -4.98 -7.32
C GLY A 38 -7.91 -4.63 -5.89
N VAL A 39 -7.00 -4.90 -4.97
CA VAL A 39 -7.15 -4.57 -3.55
C VAL A 39 -7.38 -3.07 -3.35
N ALA A 40 -6.60 -2.23 -4.05
CA ALA A 40 -6.74 -0.76 -4.03
C ALA A 40 -8.10 -0.29 -4.54
N GLU A 41 -8.59 -0.87 -5.64
CA GLU A 41 -9.86 -0.47 -6.25
C GLU A 41 -11.03 -0.81 -5.32
N THR A 42 -11.01 -2.00 -4.74
CA THR A 42 -12.04 -2.46 -3.80
C THR A 42 -12.08 -1.59 -2.54
N ALA A 43 -10.90 -1.29 -1.97
CA ALA A 43 -10.77 -0.38 -0.83
C ALA A 43 -11.27 1.04 -1.16
N THR A 44 -10.89 1.57 -2.33
CA THR A 44 -11.37 2.86 -2.81
C THR A 44 -12.89 2.86 -2.92
N ARG A 45 -13.46 1.86 -3.60
CA ARG A 45 -14.90 1.72 -3.81
C ARG A 45 -15.67 1.63 -2.49
N TYR A 46 -15.14 0.90 -1.50
CA TYR A 46 -15.70 0.81 -0.16
C TYR A 46 -15.83 2.19 0.50
N PHE A 47 -14.76 2.99 0.52
CA PHE A 47 -14.78 4.32 1.12
C PHE A 47 -15.53 5.37 0.28
N THR A 48 -15.53 5.25 -1.04
CA THR A 48 -16.36 6.09 -1.92
C THR A 48 -17.84 5.88 -1.61
N ASN A 49 -18.29 4.63 -1.47
CA ASN A 49 -19.68 4.34 -1.08
C ASN A 49 -20.03 4.96 0.29
N ILE A 50 -19.11 4.94 1.25
CA ILE A 50 -19.31 5.59 2.56
C ILE A 50 -19.39 7.11 2.42
N ALA A 51 -18.50 7.70 1.63
CA ALA A 51 -18.46 9.15 1.39
C ALA A 51 -19.74 9.66 0.70
N ASP A 52 -20.26 8.91 -0.28
CA ASP A 52 -21.54 9.18 -0.96
C ASP A 52 -22.78 8.90 -0.08
N GLY A 53 -22.60 8.31 1.12
CA GLY A 53 -23.72 7.89 1.98
C GLY A 53 -24.42 6.61 1.51
N ASN A 54 -23.89 5.93 0.50
CA ASN A 54 -24.34 4.61 0.02
C ASN A 54 -23.85 3.49 0.96
N LEU A 55 -24.24 3.57 2.24
CA LEU A 55 -23.80 2.64 3.29
C LEU A 55 -24.27 1.20 3.04
N ASP A 56 -25.41 1.03 2.35
CA ASP A 56 -25.88 -0.27 1.88
C ASP A 56 -24.87 -0.92 0.93
N ALA A 57 -24.33 -0.15 -0.02
CA ALA A 57 -23.40 -0.64 -1.03
C ALA A 57 -21.98 -0.87 -0.46
N SER A 58 -21.56 -0.09 0.54
CA SER A 58 -20.31 -0.36 1.24
C SER A 58 -20.41 -1.58 2.15
N TYR A 59 -21.58 -1.83 2.75
CA TYR A 59 -21.82 -3.04 3.55
C TYR A 59 -21.80 -4.33 2.70
N ASP A 60 -22.32 -4.28 1.47
CA ASP A 60 -22.29 -5.40 0.53
C ASP A 60 -20.86 -5.79 0.09
N LEU A 61 -19.90 -4.86 0.20
CA LEU A 61 -18.49 -5.13 -0.06
C LEU A 61 -17.78 -5.82 1.11
N LEU A 62 -18.44 -6.02 2.24
CA LEU A 62 -17.86 -6.69 3.41
C LEU A 62 -17.89 -8.22 3.24
N THR A 63 -16.94 -8.91 3.87
CA THR A 63 -16.99 -10.37 3.94
C THR A 63 -18.22 -10.84 4.73
N PRO A 64 -18.85 -11.98 4.36
CA PRO A 64 -19.99 -12.52 5.11
C PRO A 64 -19.62 -12.84 6.57
N GLY A 65 -18.36 -13.20 6.85
CA GLY A 65 -17.86 -13.38 8.22
C GLY A 65 -17.89 -12.09 9.04
N PHE A 66 -17.56 -10.96 8.40
CA PHE A 66 -17.63 -9.65 9.03
C PHE A 66 -19.07 -9.16 9.17
N GLN A 67 -19.91 -9.34 8.14
CA GLN A 67 -21.35 -9.05 8.21
C GLN A 67 -22.05 -9.86 9.33
N ALA A 68 -21.61 -11.10 9.58
CA ALA A 68 -22.12 -11.90 10.69
C ALA A 68 -21.71 -11.36 12.07
N SER A 69 -20.58 -10.65 12.15
CA SER A 69 -20.05 -10.08 13.40
C SER A 69 -20.54 -8.65 13.65
N GLN A 70 -20.87 -7.91 12.59
CA GLN A 70 -21.34 -6.54 12.65
C GLN A 70 -22.68 -6.42 11.94
N SER A 71 -23.76 -6.21 12.70
CA SER A 71 -25.08 -5.98 12.14
C SER A 71 -25.08 -4.77 11.22
N ARG A 72 -25.83 -4.87 10.13
CA ARG A 72 -26.03 -3.76 9.19
C ARG A 72 -26.48 -2.46 9.86
N ALA A 73 -27.36 -2.56 10.86
CA ALA A 73 -27.84 -1.40 11.61
C ALA A 73 -26.72 -0.70 12.38
N ASP A 74 -25.84 -1.45 13.05
CA ASP A 74 -24.70 -0.90 13.79
C ASP A 74 -23.67 -0.28 12.84
N TYR A 75 -23.41 -0.93 11.70
CA TYR A 75 -22.55 -0.39 10.64
C TYR A 75 -23.08 0.96 10.12
N VAL A 76 -24.36 1.01 9.77
CA VAL A 76 -25.00 2.24 9.25
C VAL A 76 -25.00 3.32 10.32
N ALA A 77 -25.34 3.00 11.56
CA ALA A 77 -25.34 3.95 12.67
C ALA A 77 -23.94 4.54 12.92
N PHE A 78 -22.89 3.69 12.90
CA PHE A 78 -21.51 4.12 13.04
C PHE A 78 -21.11 5.12 11.95
N TRP A 79 -21.26 4.74 10.67
CA TRP A 79 -20.83 5.59 9.55
C TRP A 79 -21.64 6.88 9.45
N THR A 80 -22.93 6.84 9.81
CA THR A 80 -23.76 8.04 9.90
C THR A 80 -23.25 8.99 11.00
N SER A 81 -22.75 8.46 12.12
CA SER A 81 -22.26 9.28 13.24
C SER A 81 -20.93 10.00 12.97
N VAL A 82 -20.11 9.47 12.05
CA VAL A 82 -18.78 10.02 11.71
C VAL A 82 -18.74 10.77 10.38
N GLN A 83 -19.89 10.93 9.72
CA GLN A 83 -20.01 11.76 8.52
C GLN A 83 -19.72 13.25 8.83
N PRO A 84 -19.18 14.02 7.87
CA PRO A 84 -18.81 13.60 6.51
C PRO A 84 -17.51 12.78 6.48
N VAL A 85 -17.44 11.85 5.53
CA VAL A 85 -16.26 11.02 5.25
C VAL A 85 -15.68 11.43 3.91
N ALA A 86 -14.36 11.64 3.84
CA ALA A 86 -13.67 11.95 2.60
C ALA A 86 -12.33 11.22 2.52
N ILE A 87 -11.94 10.75 1.34
CA ILE A 87 -10.62 10.14 1.13
C ILE A 87 -9.59 11.28 1.03
N ALA A 88 -8.61 11.30 1.93
CA ALA A 88 -7.59 12.34 2.03
C ALA A 88 -6.34 12.04 1.20
N SER A 89 -6.00 10.76 1.06
CA SER A 89 -4.79 10.28 0.37
C SER A 89 -5.13 9.14 -0.59
N PRO A 90 -4.31 8.91 -1.64
CA PRO A 90 -4.43 7.69 -2.45
C PRO A 90 -4.33 6.45 -1.56
N VAL A 91 -5.07 5.40 -1.93
CA VAL A 91 -5.03 4.10 -1.23
C VAL A 91 -3.71 3.41 -1.53
N GLU A 92 -2.97 3.05 -0.48
CA GLU A 92 -1.82 2.17 -0.58
C GLU A 92 -2.30 0.73 -0.42
N ALA A 93 -2.12 -0.11 -1.44
CA ALA A 93 -2.54 -1.50 -1.39
C ALA A 93 -1.36 -2.44 -1.54
N ASP A 94 -1.36 -3.49 -0.72
CA ASP A 94 -0.48 -4.63 -0.83
C ASP A 94 -1.32 -5.84 -1.28
N GLU A 95 -1.20 -6.19 -2.57
CA GLU A 95 -1.97 -7.29 -3.16
C GLU A 95 -1.46 -8.66 -2.73
N GLU A 96 -0.18 -8.76 -2.33
CA GLU A 96 0.44 -9.99 -1.85
C GLU A 96 -0.09 -10.36 -0.45
N GLU A 97 -0.23 -9.37 0.43
CA GLU A 97 -0.81 -9.51 1.77
C GLU A 97 -2.34 -9.39 1.80
N GLY A 98 -2.95 -8.85 0.73
CA GLY A 98 -4.38 -8.56 0.68
C GLY A 98 -4.75 -7.46 1.67
N THR A 99 -3.96 -6.40 1.76
CA THR A 99 -4.20 -5.29 2.68
C THR A 99 -4.24 -3.96 1.94
N ALA A 100 -5.03 -3.01 2.44
CA ALA A 100 -5.11 -1.66 1.90
C ALA A 100 -5.11 -0.63 3.02
N THR A 101 -4.17 0.29 2.99
CA THR A 101 -4.12 1.44 3.88
C THR A 101 -4.73 2.64 3.17
N VAL A 102 -5.72 3.27 3.78
CA VAL A 102 -6.28 4.53 3.30
C VAL A 102 -6.25 5.59 4.38
N THR A 103 -5.96 6.83 4.01
CA THR A 103 -6.22 7.97 4.89
C THR A 103 -7.59 8.55 4.57
N VAL A 104 -8.52 8.50 5.52
CA VAL A 104 -9.84 9.12 5.42
C VAL A 104 -10.00 10.23 6.44
N THR A 105 -10.61 11.33 6.05
CA THR A 105 -11.03 12.39 6.96
C THR A 105 -12.40 12.04 7.52
N LEU A 106 -12.49 11.80 8.82
CA LEU A 106 -13.73 11.59 9.56
C LEU A 106 -14.01 12.80 10.44
N ALA A 107 -15.18 13.41 10.29
CA ALA A 107 -15.56 14.63 11.04
C ALA A 107 -14.47 15.74 11.03
N GLY A 108 -13.73 15.87 9.92
CA GLY A 108 -12.65 16.85 9.76
C GLY A 108 -11.29 16.45 10.34
N GLN A 109 -11.12 15.21 10.80
CA GLN A 109 -9.84 14.69 11.28
C GLN A 109 -9.34 13.55 10.38
N PRO A 110 -8.11 13.63 9.82
CA PRO A 110 -7.54 12.53 9.07
C PRO A 110 -7.27 11.33 9.99
N GLN A 111 -7.71 10.16 9.57
CA GLN A 111 -7.46 8.87 10.20
C GLN A 111 -6.97 7.88 9.15
N GLU A 112 -5.94 7.14 9.50
CA GLU A 112 -5.45 6.04 8.71
C GLU A 112 -6.24 4.77 9.05
N TYR A 113 -6.74 4.10 8.02
CA TYR A 113 -7.48 2.85 8.11
C TYR A 113 -6.76 1.79 7.31
N ALA A 114 -6.24 0.79 8.02
CA ALA A 114 -5.77 -0.46 7.42
C ALA A 114 -6.97 -1.41 7.25
N LEU A 115 -7.35 -1.63 6.01
CA LEU A 115 -8.30 -2.65 5.59
C LEU A 115 -7.56 -3.95 5.31
N ARG A 116 -8.14 -5.06 5.73
CA ARG A 116 -7.80 -6.37 5.18
C ARG A 116 -8.83 -6.71 4.14
N LEU A 117 -8.38 -7.24 3.01
CA LEU A 117 -9.23 -7.70 1.93
C LEU A 117 -8.96 -9.18 1.70
N VAL A 118 -10.03 -9.91 1.40
CA VAL A 118 -9.96 -11.34 1.13
C VAL A 118 -10.49 -11.59 -0.26
N ARG A 119 -9.70 -12.29 -1.07
CA ARG A 119 -10.13 -12.74 -2.39
C ARG A 119 -11.06 -13.94 -2.22
N THR A 120 -12.25 -13.83 -2.81
CA THR A 120 -13.24 -14.92 -2.88
C THR A 120 -12.87 -15.91 -4.00
N ASP A 121 -13.49 -17.09 -3.99
CA ASP A 121 -13.32 -18.11 -5.05
C ASP A 121 -13.68 -17.60 -6.45
N ASP A 122 -14.60 -16.63 -6.54
CA ASP A 122 -15.00 -15.98 -7.80
C ASP A 122 -13.98 -14.93 -8.27
N GLY A 123 -12.85 -14.79 -7.56
CA GLY A 123 -11.79 -13.83 -7.86
C GLY A 123 -12.08 -12.40 -7.41
N THR A 124 -13.23 -12.14 -6.78
CA THR A 124 -13.64 -10.82 -6.27
C THR A 124 -13.03 -10.56 -4.90
N TRP A 125 -12.51 -9.35 -4.67
CA TRP A 125 -12.03 -8.92 -3.35
C TRP A 125 -13.19 -8.39 -2.50
N LEU A 126 -13.23 -8.80 -1.24
CA LEU A 126 -14.16 -8.30 -0.23
C LEU A 126 -13.39 -7.75 0.97
N VAL A 127 -13.98 -6.76 1.62
CA VAL A 127 -13.40 -6.06 2.78
C VAL A 127 -13.68 -6.86 4.06
N ASP A 128 -12.62 -7.30 4.70
CA ASP A 128 -12.58 -7.98 6.00
C ASP A 128 -12.05 -6.97 7.05
N SER A 129 -12.83 -5.92 7.36
CA SER A 129 -12.38 -4.80 8.23
C SER A 129 -12.32 -5.17 9.73
N PRO A 130 -11.70 -4.36 10.63
CA PRO A 130 -10.27 -4.37 10.96
C PRO A 130 -9.96 -5.01 12.33
N ARG A 131 -8.70 -5.44 12.53
CA ARG A 131 -8.05 -5.27 13.85
C ARG A 131 -7.67 -3.80 13.95
N PRO A 132 -8.02 -3.08 15.03
CA PRO A 132 -7.44 -1.76 15.26
C PRO A 132 -5.92 -1.91 15.26
N GLY A 133 -5.22 -1.10 14.48
CA GLY A 133 -3.77 -0.95 14.58
C GLY A 133 -3.45 -0.46 15.99
N GLY A 134 -3.19 -1.40 16.90
CA GLY A 134 -2.77 -1.12 18.26
C GLY A 134 -1.25 -1.05 18.29
N GLY A 135 -0.71 0.11 18.66
CA GLY A 135 0.70 0.29 19.01
C GLY A 135 1.26 1.61 18.58
#